data_AF-A0AAU3M602-F1
#
_entry.id   AF-A0AAU3M602-F1
#
_cell.length_a   1.000
_cell.length_b   1.000
_cell.length_c   1.000
_cell.angle_alpha   90.00
_cell.angle_beta   90.00
_cell.angle_gamma   90.00
#
_symmetry.space_group_name_H-M   'P 1'
#
loop_
_entity.id
_entity.type
_entity.pdbx_description
1 polymer ?
#
loop_
_entity_poly.entity_id
_entity_poly.type
_entity_poly.pdbx_seq_one_letter_code
_entity_poly.pdbx_strand_id
1 'polypeptide(L)' 'MTGTPVMAVPFGRDGQGLALGVQLAAPLGGEGALLALAARLEAVAPRGAPPAP' A
#
# COMPACT_ATOMS: atom_id res chain seq x y z
N MET A 1 -6.78 -19.94 -8.73
CA MET A 1 -6.21 -18.58 -8.61
C MET A 1 -6.01 -18.03 -10.02
N THR A 2 -6.45 -16.81 -10.31
CA THR A 2 -6.58 -16.24 -11.67
C THR A 2 -5.36 -15.42 -12.15
N GLY A 3 -4.25 -15.43 -11.41
CA GLY A 3 -3.05 -14.65 -11.75
C GLY A 3 -3.19 -13.14 -11.55
N THR A 4 -4.26 -12.69 -10.89
CA THR A 4 -4.53 -11.26 -10.64
C THR A 4 -3.42 -10.63 -9.80
N PRO A 5 -2.72 -9.61 -10.31
CA PRO A 5 -1.70 -8.89 -9.55
C PRO A 5 -2.31 -8.17 -8.34
N VAL A 6 -1.64 -8.33 -7.19
CA VAL A 6 -2.02 -7.67 -5.93
C VAL A 6 -0.79 -7.14 -5.20
N MET A 7 -0.96 -6.03 -4.48
CA MET A 7 0.11 -5.37 -3.72
C MET A 7 -0.42 -4.82 -2.39
N ALA A 8 0.33 -5.04 -1.31
CA ALA A 8 0.09 -4.42 -0.02
C ALA A 8 0.90 -3.12 0.09
N VAL A 9 0.24 -2.01 0.43
CA VAL A 9 0.90 -0.70 0.60
C VAL A 9 0.63 -0.17 2.02
N PRO A 10 1.65 0.26 2.78
CA PRO A 10 1.44 0.90 4.07
C PRO A 10 0.61 2.19 3.94
N PHE A 11 -0.32 2.41 4.87
CA PHE A 11 -1.23 3.56 4.86
C PHE A 11 -1.38 4.18 6.26
N GLY A 12 -0.25 4.38 6.94
CA GLY A 12 -0.21 5.06 8.23
C GLY A 12 -0.61 4.18 9.42
N ARG A 13 -1.24 4.79 10.42
CA ARG A 13 -1.65 4.15 11.68
C ARG A 13 -3.03 4.62 12.11
N ASP A 14 -3.72 3.79 12.90
CA ASP A 14 -4.98 4.19 13.53
C ASP A 14 -4.75 5.06 14.78
N GLY A 15 -5.84 5.46 15.45
CA GLY A 15 -5.79 6.27 16.66
C GLY A 15 -5.14 5.59 17.88
N GLN A 16 -4.83 4.30 17.80
CA GLN A 16 -4.11 3.53 18.84
C GLN A 16 -2.68 3.19 18.40
N GLY A 17 -2.24 3.74 17.27
CA GLY A 17 -0.90 3.50 16.73
C GLY A 17 -0.74 2.15 16.06
N LEU A 18 -1.81 1.41 15.73
CA LEU A 18 -1.70 0.17 14.96
C LEU A 18 -1.43 0.47 13.49
N ALA A 19 -0.52 -0.28 12.86
CA ALA A 19 -0.19 -0.08 11.46
C ALA A 19 -1.38 -0.44 10.54
N LEU A 20 -1.71 0.48 9.64
CA LEU A 20 -2.73 0.27 8.61
C LEU A 20 -2.06 0.04 7.26
N GLY A 21 -2.64 -0.85 6.47
CA GLY A 21 -2.24 -1.12 5.09
C GLY A 21 -3.45 -1.14 4.16
N VAL A 22 -3.22 -0.87 2.89
CA VAL A 22 -4.24 -0.98 1.84
C VAL A 22 -3.81 -2.03 0.82
N GLN A 23 -4.77 -2.83 0.35
CA GLN A 23 -4.58 -3.80 -0.71
C GLN A 23 -4.98 -3.19 -2.04
N LEU A 24 -4.05 -3.17 -2.98
CA LEU A 24 -4.28 -2.79 -4.36
C LEU A 24 -4.37 -4.05 -5.22
N ALA A 25 -5.29 -4.06 -6.17
CA ALA A 25 -5.45 -5.11 -7.16
C ALA A 25 -5.58 -4.51 -8.55
N ALA A 26 -5.04 -5.18 -9.56
CA ALA A 26 -5.17 -4.77 -10.95
C ALA A 26 -5.50 -5.96 -11.85
N PRO A 27 -6.03 -5.72 -13.06
CA PRO A 27 -6.07 -6.75 -14.10
C PRO A 27 -4.66 -7.29 -14.41
N LEU A 28 -4.58 -8.48 -15.02
CA LEU A 28 -3.31 -9.06 -15.47
C LEU A 28 -2.60 -8.11 -16.44
N GLY A 29 -1.28 -7.90 -16.26
CA GLY A 29 -0.51 -6.89 -17.02
C GLY A 29 -0.63 -5.47 -16.44
N GLY A 30 -1.35 -5.28 -15.33
CA GLY A 30 -1.57 -4.00 -14.66
C GLY A 30 -0.53 -3.62 -13.61
N GLU A 31 0.61 -4.30 -13.54
CA GLU A 31 1.64 -4.10 -12.51
C GLU A 31 2.21 -2.68 -12.52
N GLY A 32 2.35 -2.06 -13.70
CA GLY A 32 2.77 -0.67 -13.82
C GLY A 32 1.79 0.31 -13.16
N ALA A 33 0.48 0.04 -13.28
CA ALA A 33 -0.54 0.85 -12.62
C ALA A 33 -0.54 0.63 -11.10
N LEU A 34 -0.32 -0.60 -10.64
CA LEU A 34 -0.15 -0.89 -9.21
C LEU A 34 1.02 -0.11 -8.61
N LEU A 35 2.18 -0.15 -9.26
CA LEU A 35 3.38 0.57 -8.80
C LEU A 35 3.17 2.09 -8.82
N ALA A 36 2.56 2.63 -9.88
CA ALA A 36 2.27 4.06 -9.97
C ALA A 36 1.28 4.52 -8.89
N LEU A 37 0.24 3.72 -8.60
CA LEU A 37 -0.71 4.03 -7.53
C LEU A 37 -0.06 3.93 -6.15
N ALA A 38 0.75 2.90 -5.91
CA ALA A 38 1.50 2.75 -4.65
C ALA A 38 2.42 3.95 -4.40
N ALA A 39 3.19 4.37 -5.41
CA ALA A 39 4.06 5.55 -5.29
C ALA A 39 3.28 6.83 -4.96
N ARG A 40 2.08 7.01 -5.53
CA ARG A 40 1.21 8.16 -5.19
C ARG A 40 0.69 8.09 -3.76
N LEU A 41 0.36 6.89 -3.28
CA LEU A 41 -0.08 6.69 -1.89
C LEU A 41 1.04 7.00 -0.91
N GLU A 42 2.26 6.53 -1.18
CA GLU A 42 3.43 6.82 -0.35
C GLU A 42 3.76 8.32 -0.28
N ALA A 43 3.46 9.08 -1.34
CA ALA A 43 3.67 10.53 -1.36
C ALA A 43 2.68 11.30 -0.47
N VAL A 44 1.47 10.79 -0.27
CA VAL A 44 0.42 11.47 0.54
C VAL A 44 0.28 10.90 1.95
N ALA A 45 0.63 9.63 2.13
CA ALA A 45 0.65 8.93 3.41
C ALA A 45 2.07 8.41 3.64
N PRO A 46 2.93 9.19 4.32
CA PRO A 46 4.30 8.77 4.62
C PRO A 46 4.26 7.43 5.36
N ARG A 47 5.14 6.50 4.94
CA ARG A 47 5.21 5.13 5.46
C ARG A 47 5.02 5.10 6.99
N GLY A 48 4.21 4.17 7.47
CA GLY A 48 3.93 3.94 8.90
C GLY A 48 5.17 3.44 9.65
N ALA A 49 6.19 4.30 9.79
CA ALA A 49 7.43 4.01 10.47
C ALA A 49 7.14 3.39 11.85
N PRO A 50 7.94 2.40 12.30
CA PRO A 50 7.83 1.91 13.67
C PRO A 50 7.93 3.10 14.65
N PRO A 51 7.18 3.09 15.76
CA PRO A 51 7.36 4.12 16.78
C PRO A 51 8.84 4.20 17.15
N ALA A 52 9.36 5.42 17.35
CA ALA A 52 10.70 5.60 17.89
C ALA A 52 10.82 4.79 19.20
N PRO A 53 11.98 4.14 19.45
CA PRO A 53 12.18 3.31 20.63
C PRO A 53 12.02 4.10 21.94
#